data_AF-A0A958Z988-F1
#
_entry.id   AF-A0A958Z988-F1
#
_cell.length_a   1.000
_cell.length_b   1.000
_cell.length_c   1.000
_cell.angle_alpha   90.00
_cell.angle_beta   90.00
_cell.angle_gamma   90.00
#
_symmetry.space_group_name_H-M   'P 1'
#
loop_
_entity.id
_entity.type
_entity.pdbx_description
1 polymer ?
#
loop_
_entity_poly.entity_id
_entity_poly.type
_entity_poly.pdbx_seq_one_letter_code
_entity_poly.pdbx_strand_id
1 'polypeptide(L)'
;IKVANHYLGQVVRMQEEIGTGGGGFRYIFAAFLQEASKELQNEKLKELSKEMTQIGDLWRDFAIDASRIYKNRSSKPDAYNQVANQLETLADMEEVFFKKLKKAL
;
A
#
# COMPACT_ATOMS: atom_id res chain seq x y z
N ILE A 1 11.76 -22.32 -13.07
CA ILE A 1 11.02 -21.35 -12.21
C ILE A 1 10.05 -20.59 -13.10
N LYS A 2 8.75 -20.50 -12.77
CA LYS A 2 7.82 -19.64 -13.52
C LYS A 2 8.27 -18.19 -13.34
N VAL A 3 8.66 -17.52 -14.42
CA VAL A 3 9.27 -16.17 -14.40
C VAL A 3 8.42 -15.17 -13.59
N ALA A 4 7.10 -15.19 -13.76
CA ALA A 4 6.18 -14.35 -13.00
C ALA A 4 6.24 -14.58 -11.48
N ASN A 5 6.40 -15.83 -11.03
CA ASN A 5 6.47 -16.15 -9.60
C ASN A 5 7.76 -15.63 -8.96
N HIS A 6 8.87 -15.63 -9.73
CA HIS A 6 10.14 -15.07 -9.28
C HIS A 6 10.04 -13.56 -9.07
N TYR A 7 9.47 -12.83 -10.04
CA TYR A 7 9.28 -11.39 -9.93
C TYR A 7 8.30 -11.01 -8.81
N LEU A 8 7.18 -11.73 -8.66
CA LEU A 8 6.26 -11.50 -7.56
C LEU A 8 6.94 -11.69 -6.20
N GLY A 9 7.81 -12.70 -6.06
CA GLY A 9 8.64 -12.89 -4.87
C GLY A 9 9.56 -11.70 -4.57
N GLN A 10 10.16 -11.09 -5.59
CA GLN A 10 10.98 -9.88 -5.41
C GLN A 10 10.13 -8.68 -4.93
N VAL A 11 8.92 -8.52 -5.47
CA VAL A 11 7.99 -7.46 -5.04
C VAL A 11 7.61 -7.64 -3.56
N VAL A 12 7.22 -8.84 -3.15
CA VAL A 12 6.90 -9.14 -1.73
C VAL A 12 8.10 -8.90 -0.83
N ARG A 13 9.31 -9.30 -1.25
CA ARG A 13 10.54 -9.06 -0.51
C ARG A 13 10.84 -7.57 -0.32
N MET A 14 10.67 -6.75 -1.35
CA MET A 14 10.87 -5.30 -1.25
C MET A 14 9.87 -4.63 -0.29
N GLN A 15 8.66 -5.18 -0.17
CA GLN A 15 7.62 -4.65 0.70
C GLN A 15 7.81 -5.07 2.17
N GLU A 16 8.09 -6.34 2.42
CA GLU A 16 8.06 -6.92 3.76
C GLU A 16 9.44 -7.07 4.41
N GLU A 17 10.46 -7.50 3.64
CA GLU A 17 11.79 -7.76 4.20
C GLU A 17 12.69 -6.53 4.14
N ILE A 18 12.68 -5.82 3.01
CA ILE A 18 13.46 -4.59 2.83
C ILE A 18 12.68 -3.40 3.40
N GLY A 19 11.35 -3.49 3.45
CA GLY A 19 10.50 -2.49 4.06
C GLY A 19 10.63 -1.16 3.34
N THR A 20 10.38 -1.08 2.04
CA THR A 20 10.39 0.22 1.33
C THR A 20 9.14 0.49 0.49
N GLY A 21 8.17 -0.44 0.46
CA GLY A 21 6.99 -0.33 -0.41
C GLY A 21 5.66 -0.74 0.22
N GLY A 22 5.64 -1.37 1.40
CA GLY A 22 4.41 -1.93 1.98
C GLY A 22 3.60 -0.96 2.84
N GLY A 23 2.55 -1.49 3.49
CA GLY A 23 1.62 -0.73 4.32
C GLY A 23 2.26 -0.04 5.55
N GLY A 24 3.36 -0.60 6.06
CA GLY A 24 4.08 -0.03 7.22
C GLY A 24 4.49 1.44 7.05
N PHE A 25 5.00 1.82 5.88
CA PHE A 25 5.38 3.21 5.59
C PHE A 25 4.17 4.13 5.52
N ARG A 26 3.05 3.62 5.02
CA ARG A 26 1.79 4.36 4.95
C ARG A 26 1.25 4.58 6.35
N TYR A 27 1.33 3.59 7.24
CA TYR A 27 0.96 3.78 8.65
C TYR A 27 1.85 4.80 9.37
N ILE A 28 3.16 4.78 9.15
CA ILE A 28 4.08 5.78 9.71
C ILE A 28 3.72 7.17 9.19
N PHE A 29 3.49 7.32 7.88
CA PHE A 29 3.13 8.59 7.29
C PHE A 29 1.74 9.08 7.72
N ALA A 30 0.77 8.18 7.89
CA ALA A 30 -0.53 8.50 8.47
C ALA A 30 -0.39 9.04 9.90
N ALA A 31 0.39 8.37 10.76
CA ALA A 31 0.66 8.83 12.12
C ALA A 31 1.32 10.22 12.11
N PHE A 32 2.30 10.44 11.24
CA PHE A 32 2.93 11.75 11.05
C PHE A 32 1.91 12.83 10.67
N LEU A 33 1.03 12.58 9.69
CA LEU A 33 -0.01 13.54 9.29
C LEU A 33 -1.01 13.82 10.42
N GLN A 34 -1.33 12.80 11.23
CA GLN A 34 -2.19 12.97 12.40
C GLN A 34 -1.55 13.87 13.45
N GLU A 35 -0.26 13.72 13.73
CA GLU A 35 0.47 14.59 14.66
C GLU A 35 0.63 16.00 14.09
N ALA A 36 1.05 16.12 12.82
CA ALA A 36 1.19 17.39 12.11
C ALA A 36 -0.12 18.20 12.07
N SER A 37 -1.28 17.52 11.98
CA SER A 37 -2.59 18.19 12.04
C SER A 37 -2.80 19.02 13.31
N LYS A 38 -2.25 18.57 14.44
CA LYS A 38 -2.36 19.26 15.74
C LYS A 38 -1.40 20.44 15.79
N GLU A 39 -0.13 20.20 15.44
CA GLU A 39 0.92 21.23 15.48
C GLU A 39 0.63 22.38 14.50
N LEU A 40 0.06 22.08 13.33
CA LEU A 40 -0.27 23.06 12.29
C LEU A 40 -1.73 23.54 12.36
N GLN A 41 -2.52 23.06 13.33
CA GLN A 41 -3.95 23.37 13.47
C GLN A 41 -4.75 23.17 12.17
N ASN A 42 -4.43 22.09 11.43
CA ASN A 42 -4.99 21.80 10.13
C ASN A 42 -5.74 20.46 10.16
N GLU A 43 -7.06 20.52 10.40
CA GLU A 43 -7.92 19.33 10.45
C GLU A 43 -7.92 18.54 9.13
N LYS A 44 -7.57 19.16 7.98
CA LYS A 44 -7.48 18.42 6.72
C LYS A 44 -6.39 17.36 6.74
N LEU A 45 -5.28 17.60 7.43
CA LEU A 45 -4.21 16.62 7.58
C LEU A 45 -4.66 15.40 8.41
N LYS A 46 -5.58 15.60 9.36
CA LYS A 46 -6.19 14.50 10.15
C LYS A 46 -7.20 13.68 9.36
N GLU A 47 -7.87 14.27 8.38
CA GLU A 47 -8.68 13.51 7.44
C GLU A 47 -7.79 12.68 6.51
N LEU A 48 -6.73 13.30 5.99
CA LEU A 48 -5.76 12.64 5.12
C LEU A 48 -5.00 11.53 5.86
N SER A 49 -4.72 11.66 7.17
CA SER A 49 -4.11 10.57 7.92
C SER A 49 -4.97 9.30 7.91
N LYS A 50 -6.29 9.43 8.08
CA LYS A 50 -7.23 8.30 8.01
C LYS A 50 -7.24 7.66 6.61
N GLU A 51 -7.25 8.48 5.56
CA GLU A 51 -7.18 8.00 4.17
C GLU A 51 -5.88 7.23 3.91
N MET A 52 -4.74 7.74 4.41
CA MET A 52 -3.46 7.05 4.29
C MET A 52 -3.41 5.74 5.10
N THR A 53 -4.07 5.66 6.27
CA THR A 53 -4.22 4.39 7.00
C THR A 53 -4.95 3.36 6.15
N GLN A 54 -6.05 3.75 5.49
CA GLN A 54 -6.80 2.85 4.62
C GLN A 54 -5.98 2.35 3.42
N ILE A 55 -5.17 3.23 2.81
CA ILE A 55 -4.23 2.83 1.75
C ILE A 55 -3.21 1.82 2.30
N GLY A 56 -2.71 2.03 3.52
CA GLY A 56 -1.82 1.10 4.21
C GLY A 56 -2.44 -0.28 4.42
N ASP A 57 -3.73 -0.35 4.78
CA ASP A 57 -4.48 -1.60 4.94
C ASP A 57 -4.58 -2.36 3.61
N LEU A 58 -4.88 -1.67 2.51
CA LEU A 58 -4.94 -2.28 1.18
C LEU A 58 -3.58 -2.78 0.69
N TRP A 59 -2.48 -2.07 1.02
CA TRP A 59 -1.13 -2.55 0.76
C TRP A 59 -0.83 -3.85 1.52
N ARG A 60 -1.31 -3.97 2.77
CA ARG A 60 -1.16 -5.19 3.57
C ARG A 60 -1.95 -6.35 2.97
N ASP A 61 -3.17 -6.10 2.48
CA ASP A 61 -3.97 -7.11 1.79
C ASP A 61 -3.29 -7.60 0.51
N PHE A 62 -2.76 -6.68 -0.30
CA PHE A 62 -1.94 -7.02 -1.46
C PHE A 62 -0.76 -7.92 -1.08
N ALA A 63 0.01 -7.56 -0.04
CA ALA A 63 1.18 -8.33 0.37
C ALA A 63 0.82 -9.75 0.82
N ILE A 64 -0.30 -9.91 1.54
CA ILE A 64 -0.84 -11.23 1.93
C ILE A 64 -1.17 -12.06 0.69
N ASP A 65 -1.92 -11.52 -0.25
CA ASP A 65 -2.35 -12.25 -1.45
C ASP A 65 -1.16 -12.59 -2.37
N ALA A 66 -0.25 -11.64 -2.59
CA ALA A 66 0.99 -11.86 -3.32
C ALA A 66 1.84 -12.96 -2.67
N SER A 67 1.96 -12.98 -1.33
CA SER A 67 2.71 -14.03 -0.61
C SER A 67 2.08 -15.43 -0.75
N ARG A 68 0.75 -15.53 -0.84
CA ARG A 68 0.03 -16.80 -1.06
C ARG A 68 0.31 -17.36 -2.44
N ILE A 69 0.33 -16.50 -3.47
CA ILE A 69 0.68 -16.89 -4.84
C ILE A 69 2.12 -17.37 -4.90
N TYR A 70 3.05 -16.58 -4.34
CA TYR A 70 4.48 -16.92 -4.29
C TYR A 70 4.72 -18.31 -3.66
N LYS A 71 4.05 -18.62 -2.55
CA LYS A 71 4.15 -19.89 -1.83
C LYS A 71 3.37 -21.04 -2.49
N ASN A 72 2.81 -20.85 -3.69
CA ASN A 72 1.91 -21.80 -4.39
C ASN A 72 0.71 -22.24 -3.53
N ARG A 73 0.19 -21.36 -2.67
CA ARG A 73 -0.96 -21.60 -1.78
C ARG A 73 -2.25 -20.97 -2.29
N SER A 74 -2.25 -20.40 -3.50
CA SER A 74 -3.45 -19.88 -4.14
C SER A 74 -4.14 -20.97 -4.96
N SER A 75 -5.42 -21.21 -4.69
CA SER A 75 -6.29 -22.10 -5.50
C SER A 75 -7.01 -21.38 -6.64
N LYS A 76 -6.75 -20.08 -6.81
CA LYS A 76 -7.45 -19.24 -7.81
C LYS A 76 -6.79 -19.33 -9.18
N PRO A 77 -7.53 -19.63 -10.26
CA PRO A 77 -6.99 -19.71 -11.63
C PRO A 77 -6.34 -18.41 -12.13
N ASP A 78 -6.76 -17.25 -11.59
CA ASP A 78 -6.41 -15.92 -12.08
C ASP A 78 -5.68 -15.05 -11.04
N ALA A 79 -4.91 -15.69 -10.15
CA ALA A 79 -4.37 -15.01 -8.98
C ALA A 79 -3.39 -13.87 -9.32
N TYR A 80 -2.61 -13.98 -10.40
CA TYR A 80 -1.66 -12.94 -10.81
C TYR A 80 -2.36 -11.66 -11.28
N ASN A 81 -3.43 -11.77 -12.06
CA ASN A 81 -4.18 -10.59 -12.52
C ASN A 81 -4.93 -9.93 -11.34
N GLN A 82 -5.39 -10.70 -10.36
CA GLN A 82 -6.00 -10.13 -9.16
C GLN A 82 -5.03 -9.21 -8.39
N VAL A 83 -3.80 -9.67 -8.15
CA VAL A 83 -2.80 -8.84 -7.45
C VAL A 83 -2.30 -7.68 -8.32
N ALA A 84 -2.29 -7.82 -9.64
CA ALA A 84 -2.03 -6.71 -10.56
C ALA A 84 -3.10 -5.61 -10.45
N ASN A 85 -4.38 -5.99 -10.48
CA ASN A 85 -5.49 -5.04 -10.32
C ASN A 85 -5.48 -4.36 -8.94
N GLN A 86 -5.06 -5.06 -7.88
CA GLN A 86 -4.86 -4.47 -6.55
C GLN A 86 -3.78 -3.38 -6.59
N LEU A 87 -2.65 -3.62 -7.28
CA LEU A 87 -1.60 -2.61 -7.43
C LEU A 87 -2.06 -1.40 -8.24
N GLU A 88 -2.79 -1.60 -9.33
CA GLU A 88 -3.34 -0.50 -10.13
C GLU A 88 -4.29 0.36 -9.28
N THR A 89 -5.18 -0.28 -8.51
CA THR A 89 -6.06 0.41 -7.56
C THR A 89 -5.27 1.21 -6.52
N LEU A 90 -4.22 0.61 -5.93
CA LEU A 90 -3.35 1.28 -4.97
C LEU A 90 -2.65 2.49 -5.59
N ALA A 91 -2.17 2.37 -6.83
CA ALA A 91 -1.52 3.46 -7.55
C ALA A 91 -2.48 4.64 -7.77
N ASP A 92 -3.70 4.38 -8.22
CA ASP A 92 -4.73 5.40 -8.41
C ASP A 92 -5.09 6.10 -7.09
N MET A 93 -5.26 5.32 -6.02
CA MET A 93 -5.57 5.86 -4.69
C MET A 93 -4.43 6.74 -4.15
N GLU A 94 -3.18 6.31 -4.28
CA GLU A 94 -2.03 7.10 -3.85
C GLU A 94 -1.86 8.37 -4.68
N GLU A 95 -2.07 8.31 -6.00
CA GLU A 95 -2.02 9.50 -6.85
C GLU A 95 -3.07 10.54 -6.42
N VAL A 96 -4.31 10.10 -6.21
CA VAL A 96 -5.39 10.97 -5.72
C VAL A 96 -5.04 11.54 -4.34
N PHE A 97 -4.56 10.70 -3.44
CA PHE A 97 -4.14 11.10 -2.10
C PHE A 97 -3.07 12.20 -2.13
N PHE A 98 -1.97 11.99 -2.87
CA PHE A 98 -0.86 12.95 -2.89
C PHE A 98 -1.25 14.28 -3.56
N LYS A 99 -2.14 14.24 -4.55
CA LYS A 99 -2.74 15.45 -5.15
C LYS A 99 -3.60 16.22 -4.15
N LYS A 100 -4.38 15.53 -3.30
CA LYS A 100 -5.16 16.17 -2.22
C LYS A 100 -4.22 16.77 -1.17
N LEU A 101 -3.21 16.00 -0.73
CA LEU A 101 -2.24 16.45 0.27
C LEU A 101 -1.52 17.71 -0.19
N LYS A 102 -1.06 17.77 -1.44
CA LYS A 102 -0.40 18.96 -2.00
C LYS A 102 -1.27 20.23 -1.93
N LYS A 103 -2.59 20.11 -1.99
CA LYS A 103 -3.52 21.24 -1.88
C LYS A 103 -3.88 21.60 -0.43
N ALA A 104 -3.62 20.69 0.50
CA ALA A 104 -3.94 20.83 1.92
C ALA A 104 -2.78 21.39 2.75
N LEU A 105 -1.57 21.41 2.18
CA LEU A 105 -0.39 22.13 2.65
C LEU A 105 -0.43 23.58 2.15
#